data_AF-A0A2G8RYK3-F1
#
_entry.id   AF-A0A2G8RYK3-F1
#
_cell.length_a   1.000
_cell.length_b   1.000
_cell.length_c   1.000
_cell.angle_alpha   90.00
_cell.angle_beta   90.00
_cell.angle_gamma   90.00
#
_symmetry.space_group_name_H-M   'P 1'
#
loop_
_entity.id
_entity.type
_entity.pdbx_description
1 polymer ?
#
loop_
_entity_poly.entity_id
_entity_poly.type
_entity_poly.pdbx_seq_one_letter_code
_entity_poly.pdbx_strand_id
1 'polypeptide(L)'
;MSDIVQHVLSLFTSSPPSDESNPVQVPAETTPPATTIAQESDLPCLAALRTRAAHHLMVFDDPRYAHLDVPSWVRRAAPQVHHVRVTVRGLIGAMCDGAAELGLADGERYVLETVCACAAGDADSMSVPVSFKTEAKSEAGEREREEAETETETETEALAWRLQHLASAWAAFLLWPFYARMQDPESFARGHASPCTGLSHARKAMAFGEFDPDECLLRSSYPLRNQVLARDGQRCMVSGAWDIWSRVRAPPGTRWGHVNAVRIFKHPLVVYRDVYDRDKAKRESVLLSLEVLRRFCELDSRYFDVEPGGASVMDDPANLLSLCCNAHAKFDAFGLCFVPTQPPPRLPPTHSLPRTVTFEDLHLAPSSSPQPRASLPSRELLRGHAALGSVLYADGAALASVFERIEEPLSRERPDESELPVPDPDGASFWRDLVVDDGGTDLDQGASLAECEPDLDEFARVLGVASLPTA
;
A
#
# COMPACT_ATOMS: atom_id res chain seq x y z
N MET A 1 -3.49 19.82 -26.63
CA MET A 1 -3.04 18.69 -25.78
C MET A 1 -2.23 19.15 -24.55
N SER A 2 -2.32 20.41 -24.10
CA SER A 2 -1.50 20.97 -23.00
C SER A 2 -2.32 21.43 -21.77
N ASP A 3 -3.65 21.37 -21.81
CA ASP A 3 -4.50 22.10 -20.84
C ASP A 3 -5.05 21.21 -19.69
N ILE A 4 -5.21 19.91 -19.91
CA ILE A 4 -5.73 18.96 -18.90
C ILE A 4 -4.65 18.60 -17.87
N VAL A 5 -3.40 18.50 -18.31
CA VAL A 5 -2.22 18.28 -17.46
C VAL A 5 -2.03 19.46 -16.50
N GLN A 6 -2.21 20.70 -16.97
CA GLN A 6 -2.19 21.86 -16.07
C GLN A 6 -3.39 21.88 -15.13
N HIS A 7 -4.56 21.40 -15.53
CA HIS A 7 -5.75 21.40 -14.68
C HIS A 7 -5.61 20.44 -13.49
N VAL A 8 -5.19 19.18 -13.72
CA VAL A 8 -4.99 18.21 -12.64
C VAL A 8 -3.80 18.60 -11.75
N LEU A 9 -2.68 19.07 -12.33
CA LEU A 9 -1.54 19.57 -11.56
C LEU A 9 -1.87 20.84 -10.74
N SER A 10 -2.77 21.70 -11.23
CA SER A 10 -3.19 22.91 -10.50
C SER A 10 -4.07 22.63 -9.28
N LEU A 11 -4.74 21.47 -9.25
CA LEU A 11 -5.53 21.02 -8.10
C LEU A 11 -4.65 20.53 -6.93
N PHE A 12 -3.35 20.28 -7.15
CA PHE A 12 -2.49 19.58 -6.17
C PHE A 12 -1.16 20.28 -5.84
N THR A 13 -0.91 21.49 -6.33
CA THR A 13 0.36 22.23 -6.11
C THR A 13 0.24 23.45 -5.20
N SER A 14 -0.91 23.67 -4.54
CA SER A 14 -1.03 24.73 -3.54
C SER A 14 -0.38 24.30 -2.21
N SER A 15 0.95 24.37 -2.14
CA SER A 15 1.62 24.45 -0.85
C SER A 15 1.10 25.70 -0.13
N PRO A 16 0.69 25.61 1.15
CA PRO A 16 0.44 26.83 1.93
C PRO A 16 1.73 27.65 1.93
N PRO A 17 1.66 29.00 1.83
CA PRO A 17 2.85 29.83 1.92
C PRO A 17 3.53 29.56 3.27
N SER A 18 4.75 29.03 3.22
CA SER A 18 5.63 28.92 4.38
C SER A 18 5.92 30.35 4.87
N ASP A 19 5.27 30.75 5.96
CA ASP A 19 5.55 32.01 6.66
C ASP A 19 6.93 31.91 7.34
N GLU A 20 8.00 32.04 6.55
CA GLU A 20 9.31 32.43 7.07
C GLU A 20 9.26 33.95 7.33
N SER A 21 9.02 34.35 8.57
CA SER A 21 9.32 35.72 8.98
C SER A 21 10.06 35.81 10.33
N ASN A 22 11.19 36.51 10.22
CA ASN A 22 12.09 36.98 11.25
C ASN A 22 11.40 37.72 12.41
N PRO A 23 12.06 37.82 13.60
CA PRO A 23 11.51 38.51 14.75
C PRO A 23 11.80 40.02 14.65
N VAL A 24 10.78 40.84 14.44
CA VAL A 24 10.82 42.26 14.79
C VAL A 24 9.52 42.64 15.50
N GLN A 25 9.65 42.99 16.77
CA GLN A 25 8.60 43.57 17.60
C GLN A 25 8.19 44.96 17.10
N VAL A 26 6.89 45.27 17.14
CA VAL A 26 6.22 46.54 17.55
C VAL A 26 4.71 46.47 17.20
N PRO A 27 3.79 47.14 17.93
CA PRO A 27 2.50 46.56 18.27
C PRO A 27 1.27 47.13 17.55
N ALA A 28 0.24 46.28 17.51
CA ALA A 28 -1.20 46.52 17.61
C ALA A 28 -1.88 47.45 16.60
N GLU A 29 -2.50 46.85 15.58
CA GLU A 29 -3.82 47.28 15.12
C GLU A 29 -4.62 46.10 14.55
N THR A 30 -5.73 45.80 15.22
CA THR A 30 -6.58 44.62 15.00
C THR A 30 -7.48 44.84 13.80
N THR A 31 -7.14 44.24 12.65
CA THR A 31 -8.05 44.08 11.51
C THR A 31 -8.11 42.58 11.16
N PRO A 32 -9.28 41.92 11.19
CA PRO A 32 -9.35 40.51 10.81
C PRO A 32 -9.13 40.39 9.30
N PRO A 33 -8.16 39.60 8.82
CA PRO A 33 -8.06 39.31 7.40
C PRO A 33 -9.24 38.42 7.02
N ALA A 34 -10.08 38.91 6.11
CA ALA A 34 -11.04 38.11 5.38
C ALA A 34 -10.23 37.19 4.44
N THR A 35 -9.89 36.00 4.93
CA THR A 35 -9.22 34.98 4.13
C THR A 35 -10.24 34.40 3.14
N THR A 36 -9.98 34.67 1.87
CA THR A 36 -10.68 34.13 0.71
C THR A 36 -10.48 32.62 0.62
N ILE A 37 -11.31 31.84 1.33
CA ILE A 37 -11.48 30.39 1.15
C ILE A 37 -12.80 30.21 0.39
N ALA A 38 -12.77 30.36 -0.92
CA ALA A 38 -13.96 30.25 -1.76
C ALA A 38 -13.61 29.75 -3.17
N GLN A 39 -12.96 28.59 -3.29
CA GLN A 39 -12.85 27.86 -4.57
C GLN A 39 -12.94 26.33 -4.47
N GLU A 40 -13.11 25.72 -3.29
CA GLU A 40 -13.28 24.25 -3.16
C GLU A 40 -14.72 23.74 -3.43
N SER A 41 -15.66 24.61 -3.79
CA SER A 41 -17.08 24.27 -3.87
C SER A 41 -17.51 23.42 -5.08
N ASP A 42 -16.61 23.14 -6.03
CA ASP A 42 -16.95 22.43 -7.27
C ASP A 42 -16.56 20.95 -7.26
N LEU A 43 -15.86 20.46 -6.23
CA LEU A 43 -15.52 19.04 -6.16
C LEU A 43 -16.77 18.21 -5.85
N PRO A 44 -17.04 17.13 -6.61
CA PRO A 44 -18.16 16.24 -6.36
C PRO A 44 -18.10 15.70 -4.92
N CYS A 45 -19.24 15.69 -4.23
CA CYS A 45 -19.28 15.10 -2.89
C CYS A 45 -18.96 13.59 -2.95
N LEU A 46 -18.41 13.04 -1.87
CA LEU A 46 -17.99 11.64 -1.78
C LEU A 46 -19.12 10.66 -2.13
N ALA A 47 -20.37 10.98 -1.77
CA ALA A 47 -21.54 10.19 -2.12
C ALA A 47 -21.81 10.14 -3.64
N ALA A 48 -21.60 11.26 -4.35
CA ALA A 48 -21.72 11.31 -5.80
C ALA A 48 -20.61 10.50 -6.48
N LEU A 49 -19.37 10.57 -5.97
CA LEU A 49 -18.25 9.76 -6.44
C LEU A 49 -18.51 8.26 -6.23
N ARG A 50 -18.97 7.84 -5.05
CA ARG A 50 -19.39 6.45 -4.78
C ARG A 50 -20.43 5.97 -5.79
N THR A 51 -21.45 6.78 -6.05
CA THR A 51 -22.53 6.42 -6.98
C THR A 51 -21.99 6.24 -8.41
N ARG A 52 -21.12 7.14 -8.86
CA ARG A 52 -20.48 7.06 -10.19
C ARG A 52 -19.55 5.86 -10.31
N ALA A 53 -18.65 5.65 -9.35
CA ALA A 53 -17.74 4.52 -9.34
C ALA A 53 -18.52 3.19 -9.32
N ALA A 54 -19.57 3.08 -8.50
CA ALA A 54 -20.45 1.92 -8.48
C ALA A 54 -21.09 1.65 -9.84
N HIS A 55 -21.58 2.70 -10.52
CA HIS A 55 -22.13 2.59 -11.88
C HIS A 55 -21.10 2.05 -12.88
N HIS A 56 -19.84 2.53 -12.85
CA HIS A 56 -18.79 2.01 -13.71
C HIS A 56 -18.46 0.53 -13.42
N LEU A 57 -18.49 0.13 -12.15
CA LEU A 57 -18.25 -1.26 -11.74
C LEU A 57 -19.39 -2.22 -12.11
N MET A 58 -20.59 -1.72 -12.45
CA MET A 58 -21.68 -2.55 -12.95
C MET A 58 -21.36 -3.21 -14.31
N VAL A 59 -20.30 -2.80 -15.00
CA VAL A 59 -19.82 -3.49 -16.22
C VAL A 59 -19.58 -4.98 -15.97
N PHE A 60 -19.18 -5.36 -14.74
CA PHE A 60 -18.93 -6.75 -14.36
C PHE A 60 -20.20 -7.54 -14.00
N ASP A 61 -21.37 -6.90 -13.97
CA ASP A 61 -22.66 -7.60 -13.84
C ASP A 61 -23.09 -8.26 -15.16
N ASP A 62 -22.54 -7.80 -16.29
CA ASP A 62 -22.72 -8.45 -17.58
C ASP A 62 -21.95 -9.80 -17.61
N PRO A 63 -22.64 -10.94 -17.85
CA PRO A 63 -21.98 -12.24 -17.96
C PRO A 63 -20.86 -12.30 -18.99
N ARG A 64 -20.90 -11.44 -20.03
CA ARG A 64 -19.83 -11.33 -21.03
C ARG A 64 -18.51 -10.90 -20.41
N TYR A 65 -18.54 -9.98 -19.44
CA TYR A 65 -17.34 -9.41 -18.80
C TYR A 65 -17.04 -9.98 -17.42
N ALA A 66 -17.86 -10.90 -16.91
CA ALA A 66 -17.63 -11.59 -15.63
C ALA A 66 -16.25 -12.30 -15.56
N HIS A 67 -15.69 -12.69 -16.70
CA HIS A 67 -14.36 -13.28 -16.78
C HIS A 67 -13.23 -12.27 -16.58
N LEU A 68 -13.48 -10.96 -16.73
CA LEU A 68 -12.53 -9.89 -16.45
C LEU A 68 -12.60 -9.44 -14.98
N ASP A 69 -13.73 -9.66 -14.30
CA ASP A 69 -13.87 -9.34 -12.86
C ASP A 69 -12.93 -10.17 -11.98
N VAL A 70 -12.40 -11.30 -12.47
CA VAL A 70 -11.35 -12.06 -11.78
C VAL A 70 -10.05 -11.91 -12.55
N PRO A 71 -9.09 -11.10 -12.07
CA PRO A 71 -7.82 -10.90 -12.75
C PRO A 71 -7.08 -12.21 -13.03
N SER A 72 -6.39 -12.27 -14.17
CA SER A 72 -5.73 -13.51 -14.61
C SER A 72 -4.66 -13.99 -13.62
N TRP A 73 -3.95 -13.07 -12.96
CA TRP A 73 -2.95 -13.38 -11.95
C TRP A 73 -3.55 -14.09 -10.71
N VAL A 74 -4.80 -13.77 -10.33
CA VAL A 74 -5.49 -14.44 -9.21
C VAL A 74 -5.67 -15.92 -9.51
N ARG A 75 -6.09 -16.25 -10.73
CA ARG A 75 -6.31 -17.66 -11.14
C ARG A 75 -5.01 -18.46 -11.11
N ARG A 76 -3.90 -17.83 -11.46
CA ARG A 76 -2.58 -18.46 -11.48
C ARG A 76 -1.98 -18.59 -10.08
N ALA A 77 -2.10 -17.57 -9.22
CA ALA A 77 -1.59 -17.59 -7.85
C ALA A 77 -2.40 -18.51 -6.92
N ALA A 78 -3.71 -18.64 -7.17
CA ALA A 78 -4.64 -19.37 -6.30
C ALA A 78 -5.54 -20.38 -7.05
N PRO A 79 -4.99 -21.35 -7.83
CA PRO A 79 -5.79 -22.21 -8.70
C PRO A 79 -6.77 -23.14 -7.95
N GLN A 80 -6.48 -23.43 -6.68
CA GLN A 80 -7.24 -24.37 -5.85
C GLN A 80 -8.20 -23.70 -4.87
N VAL A 81 -8.22 -22.37 -4.77
CA VAL A 81 -9.07 -21.65 -3.80
C VAL A 81 -10.44 -21.43 -4.42
N HIS A 82 -11.27 -22.47 -4.43
CA HIS A 82 -12.61 -22.41 -5.04
C HIS A 82 -13.61 -21.55 -4.24
N HIS A 83 -13.30 -21.25 -2.97
CA HIS A 83 -14.25 -20.64 -2.04
C HIS A 83 -14.12 -19.13 -1.88
N VAL A 84 -12.99 -18.55 -2.30
CA VAL A 84 -12.77 -17.11 -2.15
C VAL A 84 -12.07 -16.60 -3.40
N ARG A 85 -12.78 -15.78 -4.18
CA ARG A 85 -12.26 -15.19 -5.42
C ARG A 85 -12.00 -13.72 -5.18
N VAL A 86 -10.73 -13.30 -5.27
CA VAL A 86 -10.40 -11.89 -5.42
C VAL A 86 -11.04 -11.41 -6.73
N THR A 87 -11.89 -10.41 -6.64
CA THR A 87 -12.51 -9.78 -7.80
C THR A 87 -12.05 -8.32 -7.91
N VAL A 88 -12.16 -7.72 -9.09
CA VAL A 88 -11.91 -6.29 -9.32
C VAL A 88 -12.83 -5.48 -8.41
N ARG A 89 -14.12 -5.81 -8.40
CA ARG A 89 -15.11 -5.17 -7.52
C ARG A 89 -14.79 -5.35 -6.04
N GLY A 90 -14.41 -6.57 -5.63
CA GLY A 90 -14.07 -6.87 -4.24
C GLY A 90 -12.84 -6.10 -3.77
N LEU A 91 -11.79 -5.99 -4.59
CA LEU A 91 -10.59 -5.22 -4.24
C LEU A 91 -10.90 -3.73 -4.11
N ILE A 92 -11.60 -3.14 -5.09
CA ILE A 92 -11.94 -1.72 -5.08
C ILE A 92 -12.89 -1.41 -3.92
N GLY A 93 -13.89 -2.26 -3.70
CA GLY A 93 -14.81 -2.19 -2.56
C GLY A 93 -14.05 -2.25 -1.23
N ALA A 94 -13.12 -3.19 -1.09
CA ALA A 94 -12.28 -3.32 0.11
C ALA A 94 -11.42 -2.09 0.41
N MET A 95 -10.88 -1.44 -0.63
CA MET A 95 -10.14 -0.19 -0.48
C MET A 95 -11.07 0.93 0.01
N CYS A 96 -12.23 1.11 -0.62
CA CYS A 96 -13.22 2.11 -0.21
C CYS A 96 -13.74 1.87 1.22
N ASP A 97 -14.14 0.63 1.53
CA ASP A 97 -14.72 0.27 2.82
C ASP A 97 -13.67 0.37 3.93
N GLY A 98 -12.45 -0.13 3.69
CA GLY A 98 -11.33 0.01 4.62
C GLY A 98 -10.97 1.47 4.92
N ALA A 99 -10.94 2.32 3.88
CA ALA A 99 -10.73 3.74 4.06
C ALA A 99 -11.85 4.40 4.88
N ALA A 100 -13.11 4.10 4.55
CA ALA A 100 -14.27 4.64 5.26
C ALA A 100 -14.31 4.22 6.75
N GLU A 101 -14.07 2.93 7.04
CA GLU A 101 -14.05 2.38 8.40
C GLU A 101 -12.97 3.02 9.27
N LEU A 102 -11.83 3.40 8.66
CA LEU A 102 -10.69 3.99 9.34
C LEU A 102 -10.73 5.53 9.37
N GLY A 103 -11.77 6.14 8.79
CA GLY A 103 -11.90 7.59 8.68
C GLY A 103 -10.82 8.23 7.80
N LEU A 104 -10.45 7.54 6.72
CA LEU A 104 -9.56 8.01 5.66
C LEU A 104 -10.40 8.60 4.50
N ALA A 105 -10.95 9.80 4.70
CA ALA A 105 -11.85 10.44 3.74
C ALA A 105 -11.16 10.77 2.39
N ASP A 106 -9.91 11.23 2.43
CA ASP A 106 -9.12 11.54 1.23
C ASP A 106 -8.62 10.25 0.59
N GLY A 107 -8.33 9.22 1.39
CA GLY A 107 -8.00 7.88 0.89
C GLY A 107 -9.16 7.23 0.13
N GLU A 108 -10.39 7.34 0.65
CA GLU A 108 -11.60 6.87 -0.03
C GLU A 108 -11.85 7.67 -1.32
N ARG A 109 -11.74 9.00 -1.24
CA ARG A 109 -11.90 9.89 -2.40
C ARG A 109 -10.91 9.54 -3.51
N TYR A 110 -9.63 9.35 -3.18
CA TYR A 110 -8.59 8.97 -4.11
C TYR A 110 -9.00 7.74 -4.93
N VAL A 111 -9.42 6.66 -4.27
CA VAL A 111 -9.85 5.43 -4.93
C VAL A 111 -11.01 5.68 -5.89
N LEU A 112 -12.04 6.40 -5.44
CA LEU A 112 -13.24 6.67 -6.24
C LEU A 112 -12.96 7.59 -7.45
N GLU A 113 -12.13 8.61 -7.26
CA GLU A 113 -11.71 9.52 -8.33
C GLU A 113 -10.88 8.78 -9.38
N THR A 114 -9.94 7.92 -8.97
CA THR A 114 -9.15 7.10 -9.91
C THR A 114 -10.05 6.14 -10.72
N VAL A 115 -11.05 5.51 -10.10
CA VAL A 115 -12.02 4.66 -10.82
C VAL A 115 -12.81 5.49 -11.85
N CYS A 116 -13.28 6.68 -11.46
CA CYS A 116 -14.00 7.57 -12.37
C CYS A 116 -13.12 8.09 -13.50
N ALA A 117 -11.86 8.43 -13.22
CA ALA A 117 -10.88 8.88 -14.21
C ALA A 117 -10.54 7.76 -15.21
N CYS A 118 -10.30 6.55 -14.70
CA CYS A 118 -10.07 5.35 -15.49
C CYS A 118 -11.24 5.04 -16.43
N ALA A 119 -12.48 5.28 -15.99
CA ALA A 119 -13.66 5.12 -16.84
C ALA A 119 -13.76 6.20 -17.94
N ALA A 120 -13.32 7.42 -17.66
CA ALA A 120 -13.40 8.55 -18.59
C ALA A 120 -12.33 8.56 -19.69
N GLY A 121 -11.22 7.83 -19.52
CA GLY A 121 -9.99 7.91 -20.32
C GLY A 121 -10.11 7.76 -21.85
N ASP A 122 -11.22 7.24 -22.38
CA ASP A 122 -11.38 7.00 -23.82
C ASP A 122 -12.28 7.99 -24.56
N ALA A 123 -13.14 8.74 -23.84
CA ALA A 123 -14.12 9.60 -24.50
C ALA A 123 -13.48 10.74 -25.30
N ASP A 124 -12.31 11.20 -24.88
CA ASP A 124 -11.56 12.29 -25.55
C ASP A 124 -10.53 11.77 -26.58
N SER A 125 -10.23 10.47 -26.60
CA SER A 125 -9.23 9.85 -27.50
C SER A 125 -9.84 9.43 -28.84
N MET A 126 -11.12 9.04 -28.87
CA MET A 126 -11.77 8.48 -30.06
C MET A 126 -12.64 9.46 -30.87
N SER A 127 -12.70 10.75 -30.52
CA SER A 127 -13.47 11.73 -31.32
C SER A 127 -12.74 12.11 -32.61
N VAL A 128 -12.72 11.21 -33.59
CA VAL A 128 -12.40 11.56 -34.98
C VAL A 128 -13.64 12.27 -35.56
N PRO A 129 -13.52 13.49 -36.12
CA PRO A 129 -14.66 14.18 -36.70
C PRO A 129 -15.08 13.50 -38.01
N VAL A 130 -15.98 12.53 -37.92
CA VAL A 130 -16.57 11.86 -39.09
C VAL A 130 -17.64 12.77 -39.68
N SER A 131 -17.19 13.70 -40.52
CA SER A 131 -18.05 14.50 -41.38
C SER A 131 -18.41 13.70 -42.62
N PHE A 132 -19.50 12.92 -42.56
CA PHE A 132 -20.12 12.36 -43.75
C PHE A 132 -21.60 12.74 -43.82
N LYS A 133 -21.89 13.71 -44.69
CA LYS A 133 -23.17 13.77 -45.40
C LYS A 133 -23.26 12.52 -46.28
N THR A 134 -24.42 11.86 -46.35
CA THR A 134 -25.27 11.83 -47.56
C THR A 134 -26.54 11.00 -47.30
N GLU A 135 -27.67 11.53 -47.74
CA GLU A 135 -29.02 10.99 -47.64
C GLU A 135 -29.25 9.75 -48.52
N ALA A 136 -29.67 8.62 -47.93
CA ALA A 136 -30.42 7.56 -48.62
C ALA A 136 -31.38 6.85 -47.64
N LYS A 137 -32.68 7.00 -47.86
CA LYS A 137 -33.77 6.60 -46.95
C LYS A 137 -34.18 5.13 -47.10
N SER A 138 -34.29 4.46 -45.95
CA SER A 138 -35.21 3.35 -45.59
C SER A 138 -34.70 1.91 -45.43
N GLU A 139 -33.45 1.60 -45.79
CA GLU A 139 -32.76 0.37 -45.30
C GLU A 139 -31.60 0.67 -44.33
N ALA A 140 -31.30 1.96 -44.13
CA ALA A 140 -30.22 2.42 -43.25
C ALA A 140 -30.50 2.20 -41.75
N GLY A 141 -31.77 2.12 -41.33
CA GLY A 141 -32.13 2.12 -39.91
C GLY A 141 -31.79 0.83 -39.15
N GLU A 142 -31.73 -0.32 -39.82
CA GLU A 142 -31.30 -1.57 -39.17
C GLU A 142 -29.78 -1.66 -39.04
N ARG A 143 -29.03 -1.17 -40.05
CA ARG A 143 -27.56 -1.11 -39.98
C ARG A 143 -27.04 -0.09 -38.98
N GLU A 144 -27.64 1.11 -38.93
CA GLU A 144 -27.27 2.13 -37.94
C GLU A 144 -27.51 1.63 -36.51
N ARG A 145 -28.52 0.77 -36.30
CA ARG A 145 -28.78 0.16 -35.00
C ARG A 145 -27.77 -0.93 -34.65
N GLU A 146 -27.42 -1.79 -35.61
CA GLU A 146 -26.41 -2.84 -35.40
C GLU A 146 -25.03 -2.22 -35.14
N GLU A 147 -24.65 -1.18 -35.89
CA GLU A 147 -23.40 -0.43 -35.68
C GLU A 147 -23.36 0.23 -34.29
N ALA A 148 -24.44 0.90 -33.87
CA ALA A 148 -24.52 1.50 -32.53
C ALA A 148 -24.47 0.46 -31.40
N GLU A 149 -25.11 -0.71 -31.58
CA GLU A 149 -25.04 -1.80 -30.61
C GLU A 149 -23.60 -2.34 -30.50
N THR A 150 -22.88 -2.51 -31.63
CA THR A 150 -21.48 -2.95 -31.61
C THR A 150 -20.52 -1.94 -30.97
N GLU A 151 -20.71 -0.64 -31.21
CA GLU A 151 -19.88 0.42 -30.63
C GLU A 151 -20.00 0.41 -29.10
N THR A 152 -21.23 0.37 -28.57
CA THR A 152 -21.46 0.29 -27.12
C THR A 152 -20.89 -0.98 -26.49
N GLU A 153 -20.90 -2.12 -27.21
CA GLU A 153 -20.26 -3.35 -26.75
C GLU A 153 -18.75 -3.17 -26.65
N THR A 154 -18.11 -2.60 -27.67
CA THR A 154 -16.65 -2.35 -27.64
C THR A 154 -16.22 -1.39 -26.53
N GLU A 155 -16.99 -0.33 -26.28
CA GLU A 155 -16.70 0.63 -25.19
C GLU A 155 -16.83 -0.02 -23.80
N THR A 156 -17.85 -0.87 -23.61
CA THR A 156 -18.05 -1.57 -22.33
C THR A 156 -16.97 -2.62 -22.07
N GLU A 157 -16.52 -3.34 -23.10
CA GLU A 157 -15.38 -4.26 -22.98
C GLU A 157 -14.09 -3.51 -22.63
N ALA A 158 -13.81 -2.40 -23.31
CA ALA A 158 -12.64 -1.56 -23.03
C ALA A 158 -12.64 -1.03 -21.59
N LEU A 159 -13.80 -0.58 -21.10
CA LEU A 159 -13.97 -0.16 -19.69
C LEU A 159 -13.65 -1.30 -18.71
N ALA A 160 -14.18 -2.50 -18.95
CA ALA A 160 -13.94 -3.66 -18.09
C ALA A 160 -12.44 -4.00 -18.00
N TRP A 161 -11.73 -3.94 -19.14
CA TRP A 161 -10.29 -4.14 -19.18
C TRP A 161 -9.53 -3.07 -18.40
N ARG A 162 -9.85 -1.78 -18.57
CA ARG A 162 -9.16 -0.69 -17.85
C ARG A 162 -9.32 -0.83 -16.33
N LEU A 163 -10.54 -1.14 -15.86
CA LEU A 163 -10.80 -1.35 -14.43
C LEU A 163 -10.05 -2.57 -13.88
N GLN A 164 -9.94 -3.64 -14.67
CA GLN A 164 -9.16 -4.82 -14.31
C GLN A 164 -7.65 -4.54 -14.22
N HIS A 165 -7.11 -3.73 -15.13
CA HIS A 165 -5.71 -3.28 -15.08
C HIS A 165 -5.46 -2.40 -13.86
N LEU A 166 -6.33 -1.43 -13.59
CA LEU A 166 -6.24 -0.56 -12.41
C LEU A 166 -6.19 -1.38 -11.11
N ALA A 167 -7.11 -2.33 -10.94
CA ALA A 167 -7.14 -3.22 -9.78
C ALA A 167 -5.86 -4.07 -9.66
N SER A 168 -5.35 -4.56 -10.79
CA SER A 168 -4.11 -5.36 -10.81
C SER A 168 -2.87 -4.53 -10.45
N ALA A 169 -2.81 -3.29 -10.91
CA ALA A 169 -1.72 -2.37 -10.57
C ALA A 169 -1.75 -1.98 -9.08
N TRP A 170 -2.93 -1.67 -8.52
CA TRP A 170 -3.07 -1.43 -7.09
C TRP A 170 -2.66 -2.65 -6.26
N ALA A 171 -3.12 -3.85 -6.62
CA ALA A 171 -2.68 -5.06 -5.94
C ALA A 171 -1.14 -5.23 -6.01
N ALA A 172 -0.50 -4.95 -7.14
CA ALA A 172 0.96 -5.01 -7.26
C ALA A 172 1.65 -4.01 -6.34
N PHE A 173 1.25 -2.73 -6.37
CA PHE A 173 1.87 -1.69 -5.53
C PHE A 173 1.65 -1.91 -4.04
N LEU A 174 0.48 -2.42 -3.64
CA LEU A 174 0.19 -2.72 -2.25
C LEU A 174 0.98 -3.95 -1.75
N LEU A 175 1.24 -4.94 -2.61
CA LEU A 175 1.94 -6.17 -2.23
C LEU A 175 3.47 -6.08 -2.38
N TRP A 176 3.96 -5.28 -3.31
CA TRP A 176 5.37 -5.21 -3.66
C TRP A 176 6.31 -4.92 -2.47
N PRO A 177 6.04 -3.96 -1.56
CA PRO A 177 6.93 -3.67 -0.44
C PRO A 177 7.16 -4.87 0.48
N PHE A 178 6.19 -5.79 0.51
CA PHE A 178 6.26 -7.01 1.29
C PHE A 178 6.99 -8.11 0.53
N TYR A 179 6.80 -8.19 -0.78
CA TYR A 179 7.53 -9.10 -1.65
C TYR A 179 9.02 -8.79 -1.73
N ALA A 180 9.39 -7.53 -1.96
CA ALA A 180 10.78 -7.09 -2.08
C ALA A 180 11.60 -7.41 -0.82
N ARG A 181 10.95 -7.39 0.36
CA ARG A 181 11.56 -7.83 1.62
C ARG A 181 11.93 -9.31 1.62
N MET A 182 11.12 -10.16 1.00
CA MET A 182 11.32 -11.60 1.06
C MET A 182 12.49 -12.08 0.19
N GLN A 183 12.77 -11.38 -0.91
CA GLN A 183 13.81 -11.80 -1.84
C GLN A 183 15.24 -11.51 -1.36
N ASP A 184 15.46 -10.47 -0.54
CA ASP A 184 16.79 -10.16 -0.01
C ASP A 184 16.82 -10.09 1.53
N PRO A 185 16.58 -11.23 2.21
CA PRO A 185 16.56 -11.25 3.66
C PRO A 185 17.90 -10.86 4.28
N GLU A 186 19.02 -10.97 3.55
CA GLU A 186 20.37 -10.75 4.06
C GLU A 186 20.85 -9.30 3.97
N SER A 187 20.54 -8.56 2.90
CA SER A 187 20.79 -7.11 2.88
C SER A 187 19.83 -6.40 3.85
N PHE A 188 18.59 -6.87 3.98
CA PHE A 188 17.67 -6.40 5.01
C PHE A 188 18.14 -6.80 6.43
N ALA A 189 18.75 -7.97 6.60
CA ALA A 189 19.34 -8.38 7.88
C ALA A 189 20.55 -7.53 8.28
N ARG A 190 21.41 -7.18 7.32
CA ARG A 190 22.58 -6.34 7.57
C ARG A 190 22.22 -4.89 7.93
N GLY A 191 21.07 -4.38 7.47
CA GLY A 191 20.58 -3.06 7.84
C GLY A 191 19.75 -3.04 9.13
N HIS A 192 18.74 -3.91 9.25
CA HIS A 192 17.53 -3.55 10.01
C HIS A 192 16.61 -4.72 10.43
N ALA A 193 16.97 -5.98 10.23
CA ALA A 193 16.05 -7.09 10.52
C ALA A 193 15.89 -7.36 12.02
N SER A 194 14.63 -7.56 12.41
CA SER A 194 14.24 -8.07 13.72
C SER A 194 14.50 -9.59 13.78
N PRO A 195 15.14 -10.11 14.85
CA PRO A 195 15.55 -11.52 14.97
C PRO A 195 14.42 -12.56 14.84
N CYS A 196 13.15 -12.18 14.91
CA CYS A 196 12.04 -13.14 14.92
C CYS A 196 11.73 -13.75 13.55
N THR A 197 11.78 -12.99 12.45
CA THR A 197 11.47 -13.54 11.12
C THR A 197 12.59 -14.44 10.61
N GLY A 198 13.80 -14.26 11.15
CA GLY A 198 14.91 -15.17 10.93
C GLY A 198 14.82 -16.48 11.70
N LEU A 199 13.88 -16.74 12.62
CA LEU A 199 13.96 -17.93 13.49
C LEU A 199 13.88 -19.29 12.76
N SER A 200 13.22 -19.36 11.59
CA SER A 200 13.24 -20.56 10.74
C SER A 200 14.59 -20.74 10.04
N HIS A 201 15.16 -19.65 9.50
CA HIS A 201 16.50 -19.62 8.88
C HIS A 201 17.64 -19.78 9.89
N ALA A 202 17.53 -19.14 11.06
CA ALA A 202 18.46 -19.22 12.18
C ALA A 202 18.42 -20.60 12.83
N ARG A 203 17.29 -21.33 12.81
CA ARG A 203 17.28 -22.75 13.17
C ARG A 203 18.09 -23.61 12.21
N LYS A 204 18.03 -23.32 10.90
CA LYS A 204 18.92 -23.95 9.90
C LYS A 204 20.38 -23.53 10.11
N ALA A 205 20.67 -22.24 10.25
CA ALA A 205 22.04 -21.73 10.42
C ALA A 205 22.68 -22.18 11.75
N MET A 206 21.92 -22.26 12.84
CA MET A 206 22.38 -22.85 14.12
C MET A 206 22.62 -24.36 14.01
N ALA A 207 21.89 -25.08 13.14
CA ALA A 207 22.14 -26.49 12.88
C ALA A 207 23.44 -26.73 12.08
N PHE A 208 23.91 -25.71 11.34
CA PHE A 208 25.16 -25.77 10.55
C PHE A 208 26.36 -25.09 11.22
N GLY A 209 26.20 -24.48 12.40
CA GLY A 209 27.32 -24.00 13.23
C GLY A 209 28.05 -22.75 12.72
N GLU A 210 27.54 -22.07 11.69
CA GLU A 210 28.16 -20.87 11.07
C GLU A 210 27.56 -19.54 11.54
N PHE A 211 26.55 -19.56 12.42
CA PHE A 211 25.89 -18.33 12.86
C PHE A 211 26.61 -17.72 14.08
N ASP A 212 27.31 -16.60 13.89
CA ASP A 212 27.73 -15.72 14.98
C ASP A 212 26.56 -14.78 15.33
N PRO A 213 25.82 -15.04 16.43
CA PRO A 213 24.68 -14.22 16.82
C PRO A 213 25.06 -12.78 17.18
N ASP A 214 26.34 -12.50 17.46
CA ASP A 214 26.78 -11.16 17.79
C ASP A 214 26.94 -10.28 16.54
N GLU A 215 27.27 -10.83 15.37
CA GLU A 215 27.59 -10.04 14.17
C GLU A 215 26.34 -9.47 13.46
N CYS A 216 25.21 -10.20 13.43
CA CYS A 216 23.96 -9.69 12.85
C CYS A 216 23.24 -8.62 13.70
N LEU A 217 23.61 -8.48 14.97
CA LEU A 217 22.95 -7.54 15.87
C LEU A 217 23.70 -6.20 15.97
N LEU A 218 24.99 -6.17 15.69
CA LEU A 218 25.86 -5.03 15.98
C LEU A 218 25.91 -3.99 14.84
N ARG A 219 25.10 -2.93 14.89
CA ARG A 219 25.61 -1.53 15.04
C ARG A 219 24.60 -0.38 14.89
N SER A 220 23.49 -0.48 14.16
CA SER A 220 22.57 0.67 13.98
C SER A 220 21.25 0.58 14.77
N SER A 221 20.67 -0.62 14.90
CA SER A 221 19.30 -0.78 15.45
C SER A 221 19.22 -0.98 16.97
N TYR A 222 20.32 -1.39 17.63
CA TYR A 222 20.33 -1.67 19.07
C TYR A 222 19.86 -0.50 19.96
N PRO A 223 20.32 0.74 19.74
CA PRO A 223 19.86 1.88 20.53
C PRO A 223 18.34 2.07 20.40
N LEU A 224 17.83 1.94 19.19
CA LEU A 224 16.42 2.14 18.86
C LEU A 224 15.53 1.03 19.43
N ARG A 225 15.94 -0.25 19.31
CA ARG A 225 15.27 -1.38 19.96
C ARG A 225 15.15 -1.16 21.47
N ASN A 226 16.26 -0.79 22.12
CA ASN A 226 16.28 -0.61 23.56
C ASN A 226 15.42 0.57 24.01
N GLN A 227 15.36 1.66 23.24
CA GLN A 227 14.46 2.79 23.48
C GLN A 227 13.00 2.38 23.42
N VAL A 228 12.59 1.64 22.39
CA VAL A 228 11.22 1.14 22.22
C VAL A 228 10.84 0.17 23.33
N LEU A 229 11.70 -0.79 23.67
CA LEU A 229 11.46 -1.69 24.79
C LEU A 229 11.41 -0.94 26.12
N ALA A 230 12.24 0.08 26.34
CA ALA A 230 12.17 0.89 27.55
C ALA A 230 10.87 1.68 27.64
N ARG A 231 10.41 2.27 26.52
CA ARG A 231 9.11 2.94 26.40
C ARG A 231 7.96 2.01 26.78
N ASP A 232 7.99 0.77 26.27
CA ASP A 232 6.92 -0.21 26.43
C ASP A 232 7.10 -1.08 27.70
N GLY A 233 7.96 -0.65 28.63
CA GLY A 233 8.14 -1.34 29.91
C GLY A 233 8.71 -2.75 29.80
N GLN A 234 9.49 -3.01 28.75
CA GLN A 234 10.14 -4.28 28.42
C GLN A 234 9.16 -5.40 28.08
N ARG A 235 7.96 -5.05 27.61
CA ARG A 235 6.87 -5.99 27.33
C ARG A 235 6.40 -5.92 25.90
N CYS A 236 5.92 -7.04 25.39
CA CYS A 236 5.12 -7.10 24.18
C CYS A 236 3.79 -6.36 24.43
N MET A 237 3.47 -5.36 23.60
CA MET A 237 2.27 -4.53 23.74
C MET A 237 0.98 -5.35 23.65
N VAL A 238 0.99 -6.46 22.92
CA VAL A 238 -0.20 -7.28 22.64
C VAL A 238 -0.40 -8.38 23.69
N SER A 239 0.67 -9.10 24.02
CA SER A 239 0.58 -10.28 24.92
C SER A 239 0.95 -9.99 26.37
N GLY A 240 1.55 -8.83 26.64
CA GLY A 240 2.15 -8.50 27.95
C GLY A 240 3.39 -9.31 28.31
N ALA A 241 3.86 -10.22 27.44
CA ALA A 241 5.05 -11.02 27.68
C ALA A 241 6.28 -10.14 27.84
N TRP A 242 7.10 -10.42 28.85
CA TRP A 242 8.31 -9.67 29.18
C TRP A 242 9.51 -10.18 28.38
N ASP A 243 10.35 -9.26 27.92
CA ASP A 243 11.52 -9.60 27.11
C ASP A 243 12.51 -10.45 27.90
N ILE A 244 12.84 -11.64 27.38
CA ILE A 244 13.77 -12.57 28.02
C ILE A 244 15.19 -12.02 28.16
N TRP A 245 15.55 -11.05 27.32
CA TRP A 245 16.84 -10.37 27.37
C TRP A 245 16.83 -9.09 28.21
N SER A 246 15.70 -8.76 28.84
CA SER A 246 15.62 -7.58 29.69
C SER A 246 16.50 -7.72 30.91
N ARG A 247 17.32 -6.69 31.17
CA ARG A 247 18.09 -6.57 32.42
C ARG A 247 17.24 -6.05 33.60
N VAL A 248 16.02 -5.60 33.32
CA VAL A 248 15.10 -5.08 34.33
C VAL A 248 14.37 -6.25 34.99
N ARG A 249 14.29 -6.25 36.33
CA ARG A 249 13.60 -7.30 37.08
C ARG A 249 12.11 -7.31 36.73
N ALA A 250 11.64 -8.39 36.10
CA ALA A 250 10.23 -8.60 35.84
C ALA A 250 9.45 -8.82 37.17
N PRO A 251 8.18 -8.39 37.23
CA PRO A 251 7.31 -8.73 38.35
C PRO A 251 7.15 -10.25 38.55
N PRO A 252 6.86 -10.73 39.76
CA PRO A 252 6.54 -12.14 39.99
C PRO A 252 5.37 -12.63 39.14
N GLY A 253 5.45 -13.86 38.63
CA GLY A 253 4.40 -14.47 37.80
C GLY A 253 4.33 -13.96 36.35
N THR A 254 5.30 -13.14 35.92
CA THR A 254 5.35 -12.62 34.55
C THR A 254 5.64 -13.73 33.53
N ARG A 255 4.93 -13.70 32.40
CA ARG A 255 5.23 -14.56 31.24
C ARG A 255 6.42 -13.99 30.48
N TRP A 256 7.39 -14.82 30.14
CA TRP A 256 8.57 -14.43 29.40
C TRP A 256 8.41 -14.77 27.92
N GLY A 257 9.01 -13.96 27.05
CA GLY A 257 9.09 -14.24 25.62
C GLY A 257 10.18 -13.43 24.95
N HIS A 258 10.55 -13.80 23.73
CA HIS A 258 11.38 -12.97 22.89
C HIS A 258 10.55 -11.79 22.39
N VAL A 259 10.92 -10.58 22.78
CA VAL A 259 10.22 -9.35 22.39
C VAL A 259 11.15 -8.51 21.54
N ASN A 260 10.64 -7.99 20.43
CA ASN A 260 11.40 -7.17 19.50
C ASN A 260 10.68 -5.86 19.19
N ALA A 261 11.46 -4.85 18.81
CA ALA A 261 10.95 -3.65 18.17
C ALA A 261 10.67 -3.96 16.70
N VAL A 262 9.42 -3.80 16.29
CA VAL A 262 8.88 -4.15 14.97
C VAL A 262 8.40 -2.87 14.30
N ARG A 263 8.79 -2.64 13.05
CA ARG A 263 8.35 -1.45 12.33
C ARG A 263 6.89 -1.55 11.92
N ILE A 264 6.16 -0.44 11.96
CA ILE A 264 4.78 -0.36 11.46
C ILE A 264 4.81 -0.34 9.93
N PHE A 265 5.52 0.62 9.35
CA PHE A 265 5.87 0.64 7.94
C PHE A 265 7.33 0.25 7.74
N LYS A 266 7.57 -0.72 6.87
CA LYS A 266 8.91 -1.29 6.66
C LYS A 266 9.75 -0.33 5.82
N HIS A 267 11.07 -0.34 6.06
CA HIS A 267 12.06 0.48 5.36
C HIS A 267 12.33 0.12 3.86
N PRO A 268 11.91 -1.02 3.24
CA PRO A 268 12.15 -1.27 1.81
C PRO A 268 11.75 -0.08 0.94
N LEU A 269 10.69 0.62 1.31
CA LEU A 269 10.24 1.84 0.64
C LEU A 269 11.27 2.98 0.54
N VAL A 270 12.33 2.98 1.37
CA VAL A 270 13.22 4.13 1.58
C VAL A 270 14.73 3.81 1.41
N VAL A 271 15.19 2.54 1.54
CA VAL A 271 16.63 2.20 1.46
C VAL A 271 17.20 2.23 0.04
N TYR A 272 16.38 2.06 -1.00
CA TYR A 272 16.89 1.76 -2.34
C TYR A 272 17.49 2.94 -3.11
N ARG A 273 17.86 4.03 -2.44
CA ARG A 273 18.54 5.18 -3.04
C ARG A 273 19.75 4.77 -3.90
N ASP A 274 20.53 3.80 -3.42
CA ASP A 274 21.76 3.35 -4.11
C ASP A 274 21.50 2.34 -5.24
N VAL A 275 20.39 1.59 -5.18
CA VAL A 275 20.02 0.59 -6.20
C VAL A 275 19.32 1.27 -7.39
N TYR A 276 18.61 2.37 -7.14
CA TYR A 276 17.76 3.05 -8.14
C TYR A 276 18.45 4.13 -8.94
N ASP A 277 19.63 4.60 -8.54
CA ASP A 277 20.39 5.56 -9.34
C ASP A 277 20.82 4.99 -10.70
N ARG A 278 20.73 3.67 -10.90
CA ARG A 278 21.07 3.01 -12.17
C ARG A 278 19.88 2.74 -13.09
N ASP A 279 18.66 2.68 -12.56
CA ASP A 279 17.46 2.29 -13.32
C ASP A 279 16.30 3.26 -13.03
N LYS A 280 16.06 4.14 -14.00
CA LYS A 280 15.03 5.18 -13.94
C LYS A 280 13.62 4.59 -13.81
N ALA A 281 13.31 3.50 -14.53
CA ALA A 281 11.97 2.92 -14.54
C ALA A 281 11.66 2.28 -13.18
N LYS A 282 12.63 1.56 -12.59
CA LYS A 282 12.50 1.01 -11.23
C LYS A 282 12.29 2.11 -10.21
N ARG A 283 13.05 3.21 -10.31
CA ARG A 283 12.87 4.38 -9.44
C ARG A 283 11.46 4.95 -9.54
N GLU A 284 10.97 5.17 -10.76
CA GLU A 284 9.63 5.73 -11.03
C GLU A 284 8.54 4.83 -10.43
N SER A 285 8.63 3.52 -10.58
CA SER A 285 7.66 2.60 -10.01
C SER A 285 7.64 2.56 -8.48
N VAL A 286 8.81 2.66 -7.84
CA VAL A 286 8.84 2.78 -6.38
C VAL A 286 8.19 4.08 -5.94
N LEU A 287 8.52 5.20 -6.57
CA LEU A 287 7.89 6.48 -6.25
C LEU A 287 6.37 6.42 -6.45
N LEU A 288 5.92 5.72 -7.49
CA LEU A 288 4.50 5.47 -7.74
C LEU A 288 3.86 4.65 -6.62
N SER A 289 4.53 3.57 -6.19
CA SER A 289 4.10 2.75 -5.06
C SER A 289 3.97 3.58 -3.78
N LEU A 290 4.96 4.43 -3.50
CA LEU A 290 4.93 5.34 -2.35
C LEU A 290 3.79 6.33 -2.44
N GLU A 291 3.54 6.89 -3.63
CA GLU A 291 2.47 7.86 -3.82
C GLU A 291 1.09 7.21 -3.64
N VAL A 292 0.88 6.01 -4.18
CA VAL A 292 -0.35 5.22 -3.95
C VAL A 292 -0.55 4.97 -2.46
N LEU A 293 0.48 4.51 -1.76
CA LEU A 293 0.42 4.28 -0.31
C LEU A 293 0.14 5.58 0.46
N ARG A 294 0.79 6.67 0.08
CA ARG A 294 0.64 8.00 0.70
C ARG A 294 -0.78 8.50 0.58
N ARG A 295 -1.35 8.47 -0.62
CA ARG A 295 -2.71 8.93 -0.90
C ARG A 295 -3.76 8.05 -0.24
N PHE A 296 -3.65 6.73 -0.42
CA PHE A 296 -4.62 5.79 0.13
C PHE A 296 -4.62 5.78 1.67
N CYS A 297 -3.44 5.79 2.28
CA CYS A 297 -3.30 5.74 3.75
C CYS A 297 -3.32 7.13 4.42
N GLU A 298 -3.44 8.21 3.66
CA GLU A 298 -3.31 9.61 4.12
C GLU A 298 -2.06 9.84 4.96
N LEU A 299 -0.92 9.36 4.46
CA LEU A 299 0.35 9.54 5.15
C LEU A 299 0.93 10.91 4.77
N ASP A 300 1.46 11.61 5.78
CA ASP A 300 2.18 12.87 5.59
C ASP A 300 3.45 12.65 4.72
N SER A 301 3.80 13.63 3.87
CA SER A 301 4.99 13.52 3.00
C SER A 301 6.27 13.32 3.80
N ARG A 302 6.34 13.81 5.04
CA ARG A 302 7.48 13.65 5.95
C ARG A 302 7.90 12.19 6.19
N TYR A 303 6.98 11.23 5.99
CA TYR A 303 7.28 9.81 6.12
C TYR A 303 8.11 9.28 4.95
N PHE A 304 8.08 9.96 3.82
CA PHE A 304 8.73 9.59 2.56
C PHE A 304 9.86 10.56 2.18
N ASP A 305 9.89 11.75 2.76
CA ASP A 305 10.94 12.75 2.52
C ASP A 305 12.28 12.27 3.09
N VAL A 306 13.14 11.76 2.19
CA VAL A 306 14.50 11.33 2.52
C VAL A 306 15.44 12.53 2.45
N GLU A 307 15.34 13.43 3.42
CA GLU A 307 16.32 14.52 3.55
C GLU A 307 17.73 13.92 3.66
N PRO A 308 18.69 14.32 2.79
CA PRO A 308 20.05 13.79 2.82
C PRO A 308 20.70 14.01 4.20
N GLY A 309 20.88 12.93 4.96
CA GLY A 309 21.51 12.97 6.29
C GLY A 309 20.56 13.26 7.47
N GLY A 310 19.25 13.37 7.23
CA GLY A 310 18.24 13.42 8.28
C GLY A 310 17.98 12.03 8.88
N ALA A 311 17.71 11.98 10.19
CA ALA A 311 17.11 10.79 10.78
C ALA A 311 15.72 10.61 10.15
N SER A 312 15.57 9.61 9.28
CA SER A 312 14.29 9.34 8.63
C SER A 312 13.23 9.08 9.68
N VAL A 313 12.02 9.61 9.47
CA VAL A 313 10.85 9.30 10.31
C VAL A 313 10.60 7.77 10.36
N MET A 314 11.10 7.03 9.37
CA MET A 314 11.06 5.57 9.32
C MET A 314 11.91 4.87 10.40
N ASP A 315 12.92 5.56 10.95
CA ASP A 315 13.76 5.12 12.07
C ASP A 315 13.40 5.82 13.39
N ASP A 316 12.29 6.56 13.43
CA ASP A 316 11.76 7.12 14.68
C ASP A 316 11.08 6.03 15.52
N PRO A 317 11.17 6.06 16.87
CA PRO A 317 10.42 5.15 17.73
C PRO A 317 8.90 5.15 17.48
N ALA A 318 8.34 6.21 16.89
CA ALA A 318 6.95 6.29 16.48
C ALA A 318 6.60 5.32 15.34
N ASN A 319 7.57 4.88 14.53
CA ASN A 319 7.36 3.82 13.55
C ASN A 319 7.59 2.42 14.14
N LEU A 320 7.71 2.25 15.47
CA LEU A 320 8.09 0.98 16.09
C LEU A 320 7.15 0.53 17.21
N LEU A 321 6.89 -0.78 17.25
CA LEU A 321 6.09 -1.49 18.25
C LEU A 321 6.91 -2.55 18.97
N SER A 322 6.71 -2.74 20.27
CA SER A 322 7.26 -3.89 21.00
C SER A 322 6.34 -5.11 20.86
N LEU A 323 6.75 -6.13 20.09
CA LEU A 323 5.94 -7.35 19.84
C LEU A 323 6.73 -8.63 20.12
N CYS A 324 6.03 -9.67 20.60
CA CYS A 324 6.60 -11.02 20.72
C CYS A 324 6.57 -11.75 19.37
N CYS A 325 7.36 -12.81 19.18
CA CYS A 325 7.48 -13.52 17.89
C CYS A 325 6.13 -13.81 17.21
N ASN A 326 5.15 -14.35 17.95
CA ASN A 326 3.86 -14.74 17.38
C ASN A 326 3.01 -13.52 16.97
N ALA A 327 3.04 -12.44 17.76
CA ALA A 327 2.33 -11.21 17.43
C ALA A 327 3.01 -10.47 16.28
N HIS A 328 4.34 -10.47 16.26
CA HIS A 328 5.15 -9.90 15.19
C HIS A 328 4.86 -10.59 13.86
N ALA A 329 4.88 -11.92 13.78
CA ALA A 329 4.57 -12.64 12.55
C ALA A 329 3.18 -12.28 12.00
N LYS A 330 2.16 -12.24 12.87
CA LYS A 330 0.80 -11.84 12.47
C LYS A 330 0.73 -10.38 12.04
N PHE A 331 1.45 -9.49 12.72
CA PHE A 331 1.48 -8.06 12.39
C PHE A 331 2.16 -7.81 11.03
N ASP A 332 3.28 -8.49 10.77
CA ASP A 332 4.03 -8.39 9.52
C ASP A 332 3.23 -8.88 8.31
N ALA A 333 2.33 -9.84 8.53
CA ALA A 333 1.42 -10.42 7.54
C ALA A 333 0.02 -9.77 7.54
N PHE A 334 -0.18 -8.64 8.24
CA PHE A 334 -1.48 -7.95 8.40
C PHE A 334 -2.62 -8.78 9.02
N GLY A 335 -2.32 -9.96 9.56
CA GLY A 335 -3.25 -10.77 10.35
C GLY A 335 -3.54 -10.20 11.73
N LEU A 336 -2.77 -9.18 12.15
CA LEU A 336 -2.98 -8.38 13.36
C LEU A 336 -2.81 -6.89 13.00
N CYS A 337 -3.86 -6.09 13.22
CA CYS A 337 -3.85 -4.65 12.98
C CYS A 337 -4.40 -3.89 14.19
N PHE A 338 -3.98 -2.64 14.35
CA PHE A 338 -4.48 -1.75 15.40
C PHE A 338 -5.42 -0.72 14.77
N VAL A 339 -6.68 -0.75 15.17
CA VAL A 339 -7.72 0.13 14.61
C VAL A 339 -8.02 1.23 15.63
N PRO A 340 -8.17 2.50 15.21
CA PRO A 340 -8.70 3.55 16.06
C PRO A 340 -10.11 3.19 16.49
N THR A 341 -10.32 2.81 17.75
CA THR A 341 -11.67 2.69 18.29
C THR A 341 -12.15 4.05 18.78
N GLN A 342 -13.42 4.36 18.52
CA GLN A 342 -14.15 5.23 19.45
C GLN A 342 -14.12 4.58 20.84
N PRO A 343 -13.98 5.36 21.93
CA PRO A 343 -13.84 4.82 23.28
C PRO A 343 -14.91 3.74 23.53
N PRO A 344 -14.52 2.48 23.84
CA PRO A 344 -15.47 1.39 23.87
C PRO A 344 -16.49 1.61 25.01
N PRO A 345 -17.78 1.29 24.79
CA PRO A 345 -18.67 1.02 25.90
C PRO A 345 -18.08 -0.17 26.68
N ARG A 346 -17.75 0.04 27.96
CA ARG A 346 -17.05 -0.90 28.84
C ARG A 346 -17.62 -2.33 28.74
N LEU A 347 -16.87 -3.26 28.12
CA LEU A 347 -17.21 -4.69 28.03
C LEU A 347 -16.30 -5.55 28.94
N PRO A 348 -16.79 -6.69 29.43
CA PRO A 348 -16.02 -7.60 30.30
C PRO A 348 -14.95 -8.39 29.53
N PRO A 349 -13.82 -8.76 30.17
CA PRO A 349 -12.68 -9.40 29.51
C PRO A 349 -12.98 -10.85 29.07
N THR A 350 -12.63 -11.18 27.83
CA THR A 350 -12.65 -12.55 27.26
C THR A 350 -11.22 -13.04 26.94
N HIS A 351 -11.01 -14.38 26.88
CA HIS A 351 -9.68 -15.02 26.86
C HIS A 351 -9.06 -15.29 25.47
N SER A 352 -9.72 -14.93 24.37
CA SER A 352 -9.15 -15.04 23.01
C SER A 352 -8.49 -13.73 22.61
N LEU A 353 -7.29 -13.78 22.03
CA LEU A 353 -6.65 -12.58 21.45
C LEU A 353 -7.58 -12.01 20.36
N PRO A 354 -8.09 -10.78 20.52
CA PRO A 354 -8.90 -10.17 19.49
C PRO A 354 -8.04 -9.90 18.26
N ARG A 355 -8.64 -10.00 17.07
CA ARG A 355 -8.00 -9.63 15.80
C ARG A 355 -7.68 -8.12 15.74
N THR A 356 -8.43 -7.33 16.52
CA THR A 356 -8.34 -5.88 16.62
C THR A 356 -7.96 -5.49 18.05
N VAL A 357 -6.82 -4.81 18.22
CA VAL A 357 -6.39 -4.26 19.51
C VAL A 357 -6.60 -2.75 19.49
N THR A 358 -7.12 -2.18 20.57
CA THR A 358 -7.45 -0.75 20.63
C THR A 358 -6.26 0.09 21.11
N PHE A 359 -6.22 1.36 20.71
CA PHE A 359 -5.19 2.30 21.19
C PHE A 359 -5.36 2.68 22.66
N GLU A 360 -6.56 2.58 23.23
CA GLU A 360 -6.78 2.87 24.64
C GLU A 360 -6.19 1.77 25.54
N ASP A 361 -6.05 0.54 25.04
CA ASP A 361 -5.33 -0.52 25.74
C ASP A 361 -3.83 -0.22 25.90
N LEU A 362 -3.29 0.74 25.13
CA LEU A 362 -1.91 1.24 25.24
C LEU A 362 -1.77 2.30 26.34
N HIS A 363 -2.58 2.29 27.39
CA HIS A 363 -2.31 3.02 28.63
C HIS A 363 -0.99 2.53 29.24
N LEU A 364 0.12 3.03 28.69
CA LEU A 364 1.46 2.94 29.23
C LEU A 364 1.36 3.54 30.62
N ALA A 365 1.48 2.68 31.62
CA ALA A 365 1.52 3.10 33.01
C ALA A 365 2.50 4.27 33.11
N PRO A 366 2.15 5.38 33.80
CA PRO A 366 3.02 6.53 33.91
C PRO A 366 4.35 6.10 34.52
N SER A 367 5.34 5.90 33.65
CA SER A 367 6.68 5.52 34.05
C SER A 367 7.31 6.69 34.79
N SER A 368 7.66 6.50 36.05
CA SER A 368 8.36 7.47 36.89
C SER A 368 9.83 7.67 36.49
N SER A 369 10.25 7.15 35.31
CA SER A 369 11.61 7.27 34.81
C SER A 369 11.91 8.71 34.34
N PRO A 370 13.04 9.31 34.76
CA PRO A 370 13.46 10.65 34.35
C PRO A 370 14.06 10.71 32.93
N GLN A 371 14.10 9.60 32.17
CA GLN A 371 14.62 9.64 30.80
C GLN A 371 13.62 10.26 29.82
N PRO A 372 14.09 11.04 28.81
CA PRO A 372 13.23 11.52 27.74
C PRO A 372 12.55 10.32 27.09
N ARG A 373 11.21 10.30 27.16
CA ARG A 373 10.43 9.17 26.65
C ARG A 373 10.58 9.14 25.14
N ALA A 374 10.91 7.98 24.60
CA ALA A 374 10.78 7.72 23.18
C ALA A 374 9.34 8.01 22.74
N SER A 375 9.18 8.50 21.51
CA SER A 375 7.88 8.78 20.90
C SER A 375 6.96 7.54 20.95
N LEU A 376 5.68 7.78 21.16
CA LEU A 376 4.66 6.73 21.08
C LEU A 376 4.46 6.29 19.62
N PRO A 377 3.99 5.06 19.37
CA PRO A 377 3.62 4.63 18.03
C PRO A 377 2.71 5.64 17.33
N SER A 378 3.05 6.02 16.09
CA SER A 378 2.25 6.97 15.30
C SER A 378 0.89 6.35 14.99
N ARG A 379 -0.16 7.11 15.29
CA ARG A 379 -1.54 6.74 14.97
C ARG A 379 -1.76 6.70 13.46
N GLU A 380 -1.13 7.61 12.71
CA GLU A 380 -1.22 7.69 11.24
C GLU A 380 -0.64 6.43 10.60
N LEU A 381 0.55 5.99 11.05
CA LEU A 381 1.19 4.78 10.54
C LEU A 381 0.39 3.53 10.90
N LEU A 382 -0.14 3.44 12.12
CA LEU A 382 -0.97 2.30 12.53
C LEU A 382 -2.30 2.25 11.77
N ARG A 383 -2.90 3.41 11.51
CA ARG A 383 -4.10 3.54 10.66
C ARG A 383 -3.81 3.11 9.23
N GLY A 384 -2.70 3.55 8.65
CA GLY A 384 -2.25 3.11 7.33
C GLY A 384 -2.01 1.59 7.27
N HIS A 385 -1.34 1.01 8.28
CA HIS A 385 -1.16 -0.45 8.38
C HIS A 385 -2.50 -1.19 8.45
N ALA A 386 -3.46 -0.67 9.23
CA ALA A 386 -4.80 -1.24 9.30
C ALA A 386 -5.56 -1.14 7.96
N ALA A 387 -5.39 -0.05 7.20
CA ALA A 387 -6.02 0.13 5.89
C ALA A 387 -5.48 -0.87 4.86
N LEU A 388 -4.17 -1.12 4.87
CA LEU A 388 -3.58 -2.18 4.05
C LEU A 388 -4.11 -3.56 4.49
N GLY A 389 -4.21 -3.80 5.80
CA GLY A 389 -4.74 -5.04 6.33
C GLY A 389 -6.21 -5.29 5.97
N SER A 390 -7.06 -4.26 5.97
CA SER A 390 -8.46 -4.40 5.55
C SER A 390 -8.56 -4.77 4.07
N VAL A 391 -7.70 -4.21 3.21
CA VAL A 391 -7.66 -4.57 1.78
C VAL A 391 -7.18 -6.00 1.58
N LEU A 392 -6.06 -6.39 2.23
CA LEU A 392 -5.46 -7.71 2.05
C LEU A 392 -6.33 -8.86 2.59
N TYR A 393 -7.12 -8.57 3.63
CA TYR A 393 -7.99 -9.57 4.26
C TYR A 393 -9.48 -9.39 3.98
N ALA A 394 -9.85 -8.44 3.12
CA ALA A 394 -11.22 -8.32 2.65
C ALA A 394 -11.69 -9.61 1.99
N ASP A 395 -13.01 -9.83 2.06
CA ASP A 395 -13.69 -10.98 1.48
C ASP A 395 -13.13 -12.35 1.88
N GLY A 396 -12.61 -12.50 3.10
CA GLY A 396 -12.23 -13.83 3.60
C GLY A 396 -10.79 -14.24 3.27
N ALA A 397 -9.87 -13.26 3.27
CA ALA A 397 -8.43 -13.49 3.20
C ALA A 397 -7.90 -14.00 1.85
N ALA A 398 -8.59 -13.77 0.72
CA ALA A 398 -8.09 -14.26 -0.56
C ALA A 398 -6.76 -13.61 -0.99
N LEU A 399 -6.62 -12.29 -0.86
CA LEU A 399 -5.36 -11.60 -1.11
C LEU A 399 -4.28 -12.02 -0.12
N ALA A 400 -4.64 -12.16 1.16
CA ALA A 400 -3.74 -12.70 2.17
C ALA A 400 -3.32 -14.16 1.87
N SER A 401 -4.18 -15.00 1.30
CA SER A 401 -3.84 -16.38 0.92
C SER A 401 -2.88 -16.41 -0.28
N VAL A 402 -3.01 -15.44 -1.19
CA VAL A 402 -2.02 -15.21 -2.25
C VAL A 402 -0.70 -14.80 -1.59
N PHE A 403 -0.73 -13.89 -0.62
CA PHE A 403 0.44 -13.46 0.14
C PHE A 403 1.16 -14.60 0.89
N GLU A 404 0.41 -15.41 1.66
CA GLU A 404 0.94 -16.57 2.38
C GLU A 404 1.54 -17.61 1.42
N ARG A 405 0.94 -17.80 0.24
CA ARG A 405 1.50 -18.68 -0.79
C ARG A 405 2.73 -18.13 -1.46
N ILE A 406 2.88 -16.82 -1.57
CA ILE A 406 4.09 -16.19 -2.10
C ILE A 406 5.26 -16.36 -1.10
N GLU A 407 4.98 -16.39 0.20
CA GLU A 407 5.99 -16.68 1.23
C GLU A 407 6.55 -18.11 1.15
N GLU A 408 5.76 -19.09 0.70
CA GLU A 408 6.12 -20.52 0.71
C GLU A 408 7.23 -20.95 -0.30
N PRO A 409 7.21 -20.55 -1.59
CA PRO A 409 8.17 -20.98 -2.60
C PRO A 409 9.55 -20.33 -2.49
N LEU A 410 9.69 -19.18 -1.82
CA LEU A 410 10.99 -18.51 -1.63
C LEU A 410 11.98 -19.30 -0.74
N SER A 411 11.58 -20.47 -0.25
CA SER A 411 12.43 -21.44 0.43
C SER A 411 13.17 -22.41 -0.50
N ARG A 412 12.83 -22.44 -1.80
CA ARG A 412 13.47 -23.27 -2.83
C ARG A 412 14.30 -22.39 -3.78
N GLU A 413 15.62 -22.51 -3.65
CA GLU A 413 16.67 -21.97 -4.55
C GLU A 413 16.54 -20.48 -4.91
N ARG A 414 17.37 -19.65 -4.27
CA ARG A 414 17.45 -18.20 -4.55
C ARG A 414 17.78 -17.97 -6.03
N PRO A 415 17.00 -17.16 -6.76
CA PRO A 415 17.47 -16.50 -7.97
C PRO A 415 18.73 -15.67 -7.65
N ASP A 416 19.55 -15.40 -8.65
CA ASP A 416 20.74 -14.55 -8.52
C ASP A 416 20.37 -13.22 -7.85
N GLU A 417 21.11 -12.81 -6.80
CA GLU A 417 20.73 -11.72 -5.88
C GLU A 417 20.65 -10.33 -6.56
N SER A 418 20.98 -10.22 -7.86
CA SER A 418 21.11 -8.96 -8.59
C SER A 418 19.81 -8.35 -9.10
N GLU A 419 18.67 -9.05 -9.11
CA GLU A 419 17.43 -8.55 -9.72
C GLU A 419 16.21 -8.77 -8.83
N LEU A 420 16.06 -7.91 -7.80
CA LEU A 420 14.78 -7.76 -7.13
C LEU A 420 13.73 -7.25 -8.13
N PRO A 421 12.57 -7.89 -8.27
CA PRO A 421 11.52 -7.42 -9.16
C PRO A 421 10.86 -6.22 -8.50
N VAL A 422 11.02 -5.10 -9.16
CA VAL A 422 10.30 -3.86 -8.90
C VAL A 422 9.08 -3.93 -9.80
N PRO A 423 7.86 -3.59 -9.35
CA PRO A 423 6.72 -3.67 -10.22
C PRO A 423 6.95 -2.72 -11.38
N ASP A 424 6.49 -3.04 -12.57
CA ASP A 424 6.36 -2.04 -13.62
C ASP A 424 5.20 -1.12 -13.24
N PRO A 425 5.04 0.05 -13.89
CA PRO A 425 3.93 0.96 -13.57
C PRO A 425 2.54 0.33 -13.74
N ASP A 426 2.38 -0.67 -14.59
CA ASP A 426 1.15 -1.48 -14.72
C ASP A 426 1.11 -2.71 -13.79
N GLY A 427 2.17 -2.91 -13.00
CA GLY A 427 2.40 -4.09 -12.15
C GLY A 427 2.79 -5.35 -12.93
N ALA A 428 2.98 -5.30 -14.25
CA ALA A 428 3.11 -6.48 -15.08
C ALA A 428 4.38 -7.28 -14.81
N SER A 429 5.56 -6.65 -14.64
CA SER A 429 6.78 -7.37 -14.24
C SER A 429 6.62 -8.04 -12.88
N PHE A 430 6.07 -7.33 -11.89
CA PHE A 430 5.79 -7.92 -10.59
C PHE A 430 4.91 -9.16 -10.73
N TRP A 431 3.82 -9.10 -11.49
CA TRP A 431 2.99 -10.27 -11.72
C TRP A 431 3.65 -11.34 -12.60
N ARG A 432 4.55 -10.97 -13.51
CA ARG A 432 5.33 -11.93 -14.29
C ARG A 432 6.24 -12.72 -13.36
N ASP A 433 7.00 -12.05 -12.52
CA ASP A 433 7.97 -12.68 -11.62
C ASP A 433 7.29 -13.41 -10.46
N LEU A 434 6.12 -12.94 -10.03
CA LEU A 434 5.36 -13.54 -8.94
C LEU A 434 4.55 -14.76 -9.38
N VAL A 435 4.17 -14.83 -10.65
CA VAL A 435 3.11 -15.73 -11.13
C VAL A 435 3.54 -16.61 -12.30
N VAL A 436 4.56 -16.22 -13.06
CA VAL A 436 5.21 -17.11 -14.03
C VAL A 436 6.21 -17.95 -13.25
N ASP A 437 5.75 -19.13 -12.84
CA ASP A 437 6.66 -20.22 -12.58
C ASP A 437 7.35 -20.51 -13.92
N ASP A 438 8.64 -20.17 -14.05
CA ASP A 438 9.48 -20.45 -15.23
C ASP A 438 9.76 -21.98 -15.37
N GLY A 439 8.86 -22.79 -14.80
CA GLY A 439 8.85 -24.23 -14.76
C GLY A 439 8.73 -24.83 -16.15
N GLY A 440 9.86 -24.89 -16.84
CA GLY A 440 10.10 -25.76 -17.98
C GLY A 440 9.91 -25.06 -19.31
N THR A 441 11.04 -24.61 -19.86
CA THR A 441 11.31 -24.70 -21.30
C THR A 441 10.81 -26.03 -21.85
N ASP A 442 9.62 -26.02 -22.44
CA ASP A 442 9.22 -26.88 -23.54
C ASP A 442 7.81 -26.45 -23.94
N LEU A 443 7.70 -25.47 -24.84
CA LEU A 443 6.81 -25.49 -26.01
C LEU A 443 6.82 -24.11 -26.70
N ASP A 444 7.35 -24.12 -27.93
CA ASP A 444 7.21 -23.10 -28.97
C ASP A 444 5.73 -22.73 -29.22
N GLN A 445 5.17 -21.81 -28.45
CA GLN A 445 3.98 -21.06 -28.87
C GLN A 445 4.24 -19.57 -28.75
N GLY A 446 4.82 -19.03 -29.82
CA GLY A 446 4.85 -17.61 -30.10
C GLY A 446 3.44 -17.07 -30.31
N ALA A 447 2.83 -16.58 -29.24
CA ALA A 447 1.84 -15.52 -29.29
C ALA A 447 2.48 -14.29 -28.65
N SER A 448 2.85 -13.33 -29.49
CA SER A 448 3.40 -12.04 -29.11
C SER A 448 2.38 -11.28 -28.26
N LEU A 449 2.64 -11.12 -26.97
CA LEU A 449 2.00 -10.17 -26.07
C LEU A 449 2.67 -8.77 -26.15
N ALA A 450 3.46 -8.49 -27.20
CA ALA A 450 4.34 -7.33 -27.28
C ALA A 450 3.72 -6.05 -27.86
N GLU A 451 2.39 -5.91 -27.96
CA GLU A 451 1.76 -4.73 -28.60
C GLU A 451 0.74 -3.99 -27.72
N CYS A 452 0.97 -3.97 -26.40
CA CYS A 452 0.34 -3.01 -25.50
C CYS A 452 1.39 -2.60 -24.45
N GLU A 453 2.42 -1.84 -24.85
CA GLU A 453 3.19 -1.07 -23.87
C GLU A 453 2.26 0.02 -23.32
N PRO A 454 1.94 0.02 -22.02
CA PRO A 454 1.12 1.07 -21.42
C PRO A 454 1.89 2.40 -21.47
N ASP A 455 1.23 3.46 -21.93
CA ASP A 455 1.77 4.81 -21.85
C ASP A 455 1.93 5.20 -20.37
N LEU A 456 3.18 5.22 -19.90
CA LEU A 456 3.54 5.56 -18.53
C LEU A 456 3.03 6.94 -18.12
N ASP A 457 2.95 7.88 -19.08
CA ASP A 457 2.41 9.20 -18.85
C ASP A 457 0.88 9.19 -18.71
N GLU A 458 0.19 8.22 -19.31
CA GLU A 458 -1.24 8.03 -19.17
C GLU A 458 -1.58 7.38 -17.82
N PHE A 459 -0.82 6.36 -17.41
CA PHE A 459 -1.05 5.69 -16.14
C PHE A 459 -0.69 6.58 -14.93
N ALA A 460 0.44 7.31 -14.99
CA ALA A 460 0.78 8.32 -13.97
C ALA A 460 -0.27 9.45 -13.92
N ARG A 461 -0.86 9.81 -15.07
CA ARG A 461 -1.97 10.79 -15.18
C ARG A 461 -3.26 10.28 -14.55
N VAL A 462 -3.62 9.01 -14.74
CA VAL A 462 -4.79 8.39 -14.10
C VAL A 462 -4.61 8.32 -12.57
N LEU A 463 -3.39 8.10 -12.09
CA LEU A 463 -3.07 8.09 -10.66
C LEU A 463 -2.89 9.49 -10.05
N GLY A 464 -3.00 10.56 -10.85
CA GLY A 464 -2.86 11.94 -10.37
C GLY A 464 -1.45 12.30 -9.89
N VAL A 465 -0.42 11.58 -10.36
CA VAL A 465 0.97 11.83 -9.99
C VAL A 465 1.54 12.92 -10.89
N ALA A 466 2.12 13.97 -10.29
CA ALA A 466 2.77 15.01 -11.06
C ALA A 466 4.01 14.46 -11.77
N SER A 467 4.22 14.84 -13.04
CA SER A 467 5.48 14.58 -13.73
C SER A 467 6.63 15.08 -12.85
N LEU A 468 7.50 14.16 -12.40
CA LEU A 468 8.64 14.48 -11.56
C LEU A 468 9.51 15.52 -12.30
N PRO A 469 10.10 16.52 -11.60
CA PRO A 469 11.02 17.43 -12.23
C PRO A 469 12.16 16.62 -12.85
N THR A 470 12.26 16.65 -14.18
CA THR A 470 13.44 16.18 -14.90
C THR A 470 14.62 16.99 -14.40
N ALA A 471 15.51 16.33 -13.64
CA ALA A 471 16.76 16.92 -13.15
C ALA A 471 17.76 17.14 -14.28
#